data_AF-A0A7C3KYS0-F1
#
_entry.id   AF-A0A7C3KYS0-F1
#
_cell.length_a   1.000
_cell.length_b   1.000
_cell.length_c   1.000
_cell.angle_alpha   90.00
_cell.angle_beta   90.00
_cell.angle_gamma   90.00
#
_symmetry.space_group_name_H-M   'P 1'
#
loop_
_entity.id
_entity.type
_entity.pdbx_description
1 polymer ?
#
loop_
_entity_poly.entity_id
_entity_poly.type
_entity_poly.pdbx_seq_one_letter_code
_entity_poly.pdbx_strand_id
1 'polypeptide(L)'
;MQSNTSIETARGISDVEVSNGHALVVASGLSEEDSSPRMLDALRALKDADCSIDFLKISSSGFSFIVPEAGAEAATAALRSAGFSAEALAGRAIITVRAPNIRDESGLVARIAQLIVRSGATIEQVGDMHSSVQVVVETPNAEKAAAALRDCIGLVEIL
;
A
#
# COMPACT_ATOMS: atom_id res chain seq x y z
N MET A 1 -17.04 25.84 -37.47
CA MET A 1 -15.64 25.38 -37.37
C MET A 1 -15.54 24.59 -36.09
N GLN A 2 -15.55 23.26 -36.19
CA GLN A 2 -15.46 22.34 -35.05
C GLN A 2 -14.04 22.39 -34.49
N SER A 3 -13.89 22.60 -33.18
CA SER A 3 -12.66 22.26 -32.46
C SER A 3 -12.96 21.08 -31.55
N ASN A 4 -12.93 19.88 -32.13
CA ASN A 4 -12.76 18.64 -31.36
C ASN A 4 -11.33 18.66 -30.82
N THR A 5 -11.13 19.25 -29.64
CA THR A 5 -9.98 18.89 -28.82
C THR A 5 -10.37 17.62 -28.10
N SER A 6 -10.08 16.47 -28.72
CA SER A 6 -10.02 15.22 -27.99
C SER A 6 -8.97 15.43 -26.90
N ILE A 7 -9.40 15.61 -25.65
CA ILE A 7 -8.49 15.46 -24.51
C ILE A 7 -8.12 13.99 -24.55
N GLU A 8 -6.97 13.68 -25.11
CA GLU A 8 -6.40 12.35 -25.04
C GLU A 8 -6.11 12.11 -23.56
N THR A 9 -6.97 11.34 -22.90
CA THR A 9 -6.81 11.02 -21.49
C THR A 9 -5.50 10.26 -21.36
N ALA A 10 -4.54 10.80 -20.62
CA ALA A 10 -3.25 10.15 -20.40
C ALA A 10 -3.48 8.71 -19.93
N ARG A 11 -2.89 7.76 -20.65
CA ARG A 11 -2.98 6.31 -20.39
C ARG A 11 -1.69 5.80 -19.79
N GLY A 12 -1.77 4.64 -19.14
CA GLY A 12 -0.66 4.00 -18.48
C GLY A 12 -0.15 4.77 -17.27
N ILE A 13 1.14 4.63 -16.98
CA ILE A 13 1.77 5.28 -15.83
C ILE A 13 2.06 6.74 -16.19
N SER A 14 1.59 7.67 -15.37
CA SER A 14 1.87 9.11 -15.51
C SER A 14 2.93 9.60 -14.53
N ASP A 15 3.08 8.94 -13.38
CA ASP A 15 4.09 9.30 -12.39
C ASP A 15 4.37 8.17 -11.39
N VAL A 16 5.54 8.21 -10.74
CA VAL A 16 5.95 7.25 -9.70
C VAL A 16 6.71 7.96 -8.58
N GLU A 17 6.15 7.91 -7.39
CA GLU A 17 6.73 8.46 -6.16
C GLU A 17 7.09 7.36 -5.17
N VAL A 18 8.16 7.57 -4.42
CA VAL A 18 8.59 6.68 -3.33
C VAL A 18 8.54 7.46 -2.02
N SER A 19 7.84 6.91 -1.03
CA SER A 19 7.80 7.42 0.33
C SER A 19 8.47 6.42 1.26
N ASN A 20 9.58 6.80 1.89
CA ASN A 20 10.35 5.97 2.83
C ASN A 20 9.99 6.32 4.29
N GLY A 21 10.50 5.55 5.25
CA GLY A 21 10.34 5.83 6.68
C GLY A 21 9.02 5.33 7.24
N HIS A 22 8.54 4.20 6.70
CA HIS A 22 7.31 3.54 7.15
C HIS A 22 7.62 2.22 7.83
N ALA A 23 6.68 1.76 8.64
CA ALA A 23 6.65 0.40 9.17
C ALA A 23 5.34 -0.29 8.81
N LEU A 24 5.41 -1.59 8.51
CA LEU A 24 4.24 -2.45 8.40
C LEU A 24 3.96 -3.09 9.75
N VAL A 25 2.82 -2.76 10.35
CA VAL A 25 2.34 -3.42 11.55
C VAL A 25 1.48 -4.61 11.13
N VAL A 26 1.79 -5.78 11.68
CA VAL A 26 1.01 -7.02 11.49
C VAL A 26 0.50 -7.45 12.85
N ALA A 27 -0.81 -7.68 12.94
CA ALA A 27 -1.49 -8.08 14.16
C ALA A 27 -2.33 -9.33 13.91
N SER A 28 -2.29 -10.27 14.85
CA SER A 28 -3.13 -11.47 14.88
C SER A 28 -3.90 -11.56 16.19
N GLY A 29 -4.94 -12.41 16.19
CA GLY A 29 -5.87 -12.53 17.31
C GLY A 29 -7.32 -12.21 16.94
N LEU A 30 -7.65 -12.23 15.64
CA LEU A 30 -9.02 -12.36 15.19
C LEU A 30 -9.40 -13.85 15.06
N SER A 31 -10.65 -14.15 15.36
CA SER A 31 -11.30 -15.42 15.06
C SER A 31 -12.58 -15.14 14.28
N GLU A 32 -13.10 -16.14 13.55
CA GLU A 32 -14.35 -15.96 12.80
C GLU A 32 -15.53 -15.62 13.72
N GLU A 33 -15.57 -16.22 14.91
CA GLU A 33 -16.65 -16.08 15.88
C GLU A 33 -16.74 -14.65 16.46
N ASP A 34 -15.60 -14.00 16.74
CA ASP A 34 -15.53 -12.72 17.46
C ASP A 34 -14.82 -11.60 16.68
N SER A 35 -14.66 -11.76 15.37
CA SER A 35 -13.89 -10.84 14.51
C SER A 35 -14.31 -9.38 14.65
N SER A 36 -15.62 -9.08 14.65
CA SER A 36 -16.13 -7.72 14.69
C SER A 36 -15.93 -7.02 16.04
N PRO A 37 -16.30 -7.62 17.19
CA PRO A 37 -15.96 -7.08 18.51
C PRO A 37 -14.45 -6.88 18.71
N ARG A 38 -13.63 -7.88 18.35
CA ARG A 38 -12.16 -7.78 18.47
C ARG A 38 -11.59 -6.66 17.59
N MET A 39 -12.05 -6.55 16.34
CA MET A 39 -11.63 -5.45 15.46
C MET A 39 -11.98 -4.09 16.06
N LEU A 40 -13.16 -3.95 16.68
CA LEU A 40 -13.54 -2.72 17.36
C LEU A 40 -12.59 -2.36 18.50
N ASP A 41 -12.16 -3.34 19.29
CA ASP A 41 -11.19 -3.12 20.38
C ASP A 41 -9.81 -2.70 19.85
N ALA A 42 -9.35 -3.32 18.76
CA ALA A 42 -8.10 -2.91 18.08
C ALA A 42 -8.17 -1.47 17.58
N LEU A 43 -9.25 -1.08 16.90
CA LEU A 43 -9.43 0.27 16.37
C LEU A 43 -9.52 1.32 17.51
N ARG A 44 -10.17 0.98 18.62
CA ARG A 44 -10.21 1.84 19.82
C ARG A 44 -8.81 2.04 20.40
N ALA A 45 -8.04 0.95 20.57
CA ALA A 45 -6.69 1.02 21.11
C ALA A 45 -5.77 1.90 20.25
N LEU A 46 -5.83 1.76 18.92
CA LEU A 46 -5.06 2.59 17.99
C LEU A 46 -5.47 4.07 18.05
N LYS A 47 -6.78 4.34 18.10
CA LYS A 47 -7.32 5.70 18.21
C LYS A 47 -6.96 6.35 19.56
N ASP A 48 -7.02 5.62 20.67
CA ASP A 48 -6.66 6.14 22.01
C ASP A 48 -5.15 6.38 22.15
N ALA A 49 -4.33 5.70 21.34
CA ALA A 49 -2.88 5.91 21.23
C ALA A 49 -2.49 6.98 20.20
N ASP A 50 -3.45 7.71 19.63
CA ASP A 50 -3.24 8.74 18.58
C ASP A 50 -2.43 8.22 17.36
N CYS A 51 -2.62 6.95 17.02
CA CYS A 51 -1.93 6.33 15.89
C CYS A 51 -2.61 6.67 14.57
N SER A 52 -1.92 7.42 13.71
CA SER A 52 -2.29 7.56 12.30
C SER A 52 -1.95 6.27 11.56
N ILE A 53 -2.95 5.66 10.93
CA ILE A 53 -2.81 4.39 10.19
C ILE A 53 -3.22 4.56 8.73
N ASP A 54 -2.49 3.91 7.83
CA ASP A 54 -2.79 3.80 6.41
C ASP A 54 -2.88 2.33 5.98
N PHE A 55 -3.48 2.06 4.82
CA PHE A 55 -3.50 0.73 4.19
C PHE A 55 -3.98 -0.42 5.09
N LEU A 56 -5.01 -0.18 5.91
CA LEU A 56 -5.60 -1.25 6.73
C LEU A 56 -6.10 -2.41 5.84
N LYS A 57 -5.50 -3.58 6.00
CA LYS A 57 -5.90 -4.86 5.41
C LYS A 57 -6.37 -5.79 6.50
N ILE A 58 -7.56 -6.35 6.35
CA ILE A 58 -8.17 -7.27 7.32
C ILE A 58 -8.21 -8.67 6.69
N SER A 59 -7.84 -9.68 7.45
CA SER A 59 -7.98 -11.10 7.12
C SER A 59 -8.81 -11.81 8.19
N SER A 60 -9.10 -13.10 7.99
CA SER A 60 -9.84 -13.90 8.97
C SER A 60 -9.08 -14.09 10.29
N SER A 61 -7.75 -14.06 10.27
CA SER A 61 -6.89 -14.32 11.44
C SER A 61 -6.28 -13.07 12.06
N GLY A 62 -6.38 -11.92 11.39
CA GLY A 62 -5.67 -10.73 11.79
C GLY A 62 -5.88 -9.53 10.87
N PHE A 63 -4.99 -8.56 11.00
CA PHE A 63 -4.98 -7.36 10.18
C PHE A 63 -3.58 -6.77 10.11
N SER A 64 -3.35 -5.93 9.12
CA SER A 64 -2.10 -5.21 8.96
C SER A 64 -2.34 -3.81 8.43
N PHE A 65 -1.45 -2.89 8.73
CA PHE A 65 -1.56 -1.48 8.35
C PHE A 65 -0.17 -0.83 8.36
N ILE A 66 -0.06 0.32 7.72
CA ILE A 66 1.15 1.11 7.66
C ILE A 66 1.07 2.27 8.65
N VAL A 67 2.21 2.59 9.25
CA VAL A 67 2.42 3.77 10.09
C VAL A 67 3.76 4.42 9.74
N PRO A 68 3.95 5.71 10.03
CA PRO A 68 5.29 6.27 10.11
C PRO A 68 6.15 5.45 11.07
N GLU A 69 7.41 5.19 10.73
CA GLU A 69 8.28 4.31 11.51
C GLU A 69 8.43 4.76 12.97
N ALA A 70 8.44 6.08 13.21
CA ALA A 70 8.45 6.68 14.54
C ALA A 70 7.23 6.32 15.42
N GLY A 71 6.09 5.97 14.82
CA GLY A 71 4.85 5.60 15.52
C GLY A 71 4.67 4.08 15.73
N ALA A 72 5.59 3.27 15.20
CA ALA A 72 5.42 1.82 15.14
C ALA A 72 5.44 1.14 16.52
N GLU A 73 6.30 1.61 17.43
CA GLU A 73 6.35 1.10 18.80
C GLU A 73 5.06 1.43 19.56
N ALA A 74 4.55 2.66 19.43
CA ALA A 74 3.30 3.07 20.07
C ALA A 74 2.11 2.24 19.58
N ALA A 75 1.98 2.05 18.26
CA ALA A 75 0.92 1.25 17.67
C ALA A 75 0.97 -0.22 18.12
N THR A 76 2.16 -0.84 18.11
CA THR A 76 2.32 -2.24 18.55
C THR A 76 2.08 -2.41 20.04
N ALA A 77 2.54 -1.48 20.88
CA ALA A 77 2.28 -1.49 22.31
C ALA A 77 0.77 -1.40 22.62
N ALA A 78 0.06 -0.46 21.97
CA ALA A 78 -1.38 -0.30 22.14
C ALA A 78 -2.15 -1.59 21.80
N LEU A 79 -1.80 -2.24 20.68
CA LEU A 79 -2.42 -3.50 20.28
C LEU A 79 -2.11 -4.66 21.23
N ARG A 80 -0.86 -4.75 21.71
CA ARG A 80 -0.47 -5.77 22.70
C ARG A 80 -1.23 -5.59 24.02
N SER A 81 -1.39 -4.35 24.49
CA SER A 81 -2.19 -4.03 25.67
C SER A 81 -3.68 -4.37 25.49
N ALA A 82 -4.20 -4.32 24.26
CA ALA A 82 -5.55 -4.76 23.91
C ALA A 82 -5.66 -6.29 23.66
N GLY A 83 -4.60 -7.07 23.91
CA GLY A 83 -4.64 -8.53 23.84
C GLY A 83 -4.42 -9.11 22.44
N PHE A 84 -3.80 -8.36 21.52
CA PHE A 84 -3.37 -8.84 20.21
C PHE A 84 -1.90 -9.26 20.21
N SER A 85 -1.53 -10.21 19.35
CA SER A 85 -0.13 -10.44 18.99
C SER A 85 0.22 -9.51 17.84
N ALA A 86 0.98 -8.46 18.11
CA ALA A 86 1.37 -7.46 17.12
C ALA A 86 2.89 -7.35 17.00
N GLU A 87 3.38 -7.17 15.78
CA GLU A 87 4.77 -6.83 15.45
C GLU A 87 4.82 -5.70 14.43
N ALA A 88 5.90 -4.92 14.49
CA ALA A 88 6.19 -3.88 13.52
C ALA A 88 7.43 -4.28 12.73
N LEU A 89 7.30 -4.21 11.43
CA LEU A 89 8.37 -4.50 10.51
C LEU A 89 8.83 -3.16 9.93
N ALA A 90 9.99 -2.68 10.37
CA ALA A 90 10.55 -1.36 10.02
C ALA A 90 11.16 -1.33 8.61
N GLY A 91 11.54 -0.14 8.12
CA GLY A 91 12.22 -0.02 6.83
C GLY A 91 11.34 -0.36 5.63
N ARG A 92 10.06 0.02 5.66
CA ARG A 92 9.16 -0.07 4.51
C ARG A 92 9.14 1.23 3.72
N ALA A 93 8.87 1.06 2.44
CA ALA A 93 8.57 2.15 1.54
C ALA A 93 7.24 1.91 0.83
N ILE A 94 6.55 3.00 0.51
CA ILE A 94 5.35 3.00 -0.32
C ILE A 94 5.72 3.54 -1.69
N ILE A 95 5.53 2.73 -2.72
CA ILE A 95 5.61 3.16 -4.12
C ILE A 95 4.20 3.57 -4.54
N THR A 96 4.02 4.83 -4.90
CA THR A 96 2.76 5.34 -5.46
C THR A 96 2.91 5.52 -6.96
N VAL A 97 2.19 4.73 -7.74
CA VAL A 97 2.13 4.79 -9.20
C VAL A 97 0.86 5.52 -9.60
N ARG A 98 0.98 6.71 -10.17
CA ARG A 98 -0.16 7.44 -10.75
C ARG A 98 -0.47 6.84 -12.11
N ALA A 99 -1.70 6.43 -12.30
CA ALA A 99 -2.22 5.83 -13.51
C ALA A 99 -3.65 6.33 -13.75
N PRO A 100 -3.83 7.40 -14.55
CA PRO A 100 -5.15 7.91 -14.86
C PRO A 100 -5.93 6.81 -15.60
N ASN A 101 -7.19 6.60 -15.26
CA ASN A 101 -8.06 5.58 -15.87
C ASN A 101 -7.61 4.12 -15.63
N ILE A 102 -6.93 3.83 -14.52
CA ILE A 102 -6.51 2.47 -14.17
C ILE A 102 -7.62 1.41 -14.24
N ARG A 103 -8.87 1.81 -14.00
CA ARG A 103 -10.06 0.93 -14.06
C ARG A 103 -10.43 0.52 -15.48
N ASP A 104 -10.09 1.35 -16.47
CA ASP A 104 -10.34 1.09 -17.89
C ASP A 104 -9.18 0.32 -18.53
N GLU A 105 -8.06 0.19 -17.84
CA GLU A 105 -6.86 -0.51 -18.29
C GLU A 105 -6.73 -1.88 -17.66
N SER A 106 -7.46 -2.84 -18.21
CA SER A 106 -7.39 -4.24 -17.78
C SER A 106 -5.94 -4.75 -17.75
N GLY A 107 -5.57 -5.33 -16.61
CA GLY A 107 -4.24 -5.88 -16.36
C GLY A 107 -3.16 -4.88 -15.96
N LEU A 108 -3.42 -3.56 -15.94
CA LEU A 108 -2.38 -2.57 -15.59
C LEU A 108 -1.78 -2.80 -14.20
N VAL A 109 -2.63 -3.03 -13.18
CA VAL A 109 -2.17 -3.36 -11.81
C VAL A 109 -1.26 -4.60 -11.82
N ALA A 110 -1.63 -5.64 -12.58
CA ALA A 110 -0.84 -6.87 -12.67
C ALA A 110 0.51 -6.64 -13.37
N ARG A 111 0.56 -5.78 -14.39
CA ARG A 111 1.81 -5.41 -15.08
C ARG A 111 2.73 -4.56 -14.18
N ILE A 112 2.16 -3.62 -13.43
CA ILE A 112 2.87 -2.86 -12.39
C ILE A 112 3.49 -3.81 -11.35
N ALA A 113 2.70 -4.73 -10.80
CA ALA A 113 3.18 -5.70 -9.82
C ALA A 113 4.30 -6.59 -10.38
N GLN A 114 4.19 -7.03 -11.63
CA GLN A 114 5.23 -7.81 -12.31
C GLN A 114 6.54 -7.03 -12.47
N LEU A 115 6.49 -5.74 -12.84
CA LEU A 115 7.68 -4.90 -12.93
C LEU A 115 8.39 -4.75 -11.58
N ILE A 116 7.61 -4.53 -10.51
CA ILE A 116 8.13 -4.44 -9.15
C ILE A 116 8.82 -5.75 -8.75
N VAL A 117 8.17 -6.90 -8.96
CA VAL A 117 8.76 -8.21 -8.65
C VAL A 117 10.02 -8.49 -9.49
N ARG A 118 10.01 -8.16 -10.79
CA ARG A 118 11.18 -8.30 -11.68
C ARG A 118 12.37 -7.45 -11.26
N SER A 119 12.14 -6.33 -10.58
CA SER A 119 13.22 -5.51 -10.02
C SER A 119 13.94 -6.17 -8.82
N GLY A 120 13.35 -7.23 -8.25
CA GLY A 120 13.84 -7.92 -7.06
C GLY A 120 13.16 -7.47 -5.75
N ALA A 121 12.17 -6.58 -5.82
CA ALA A 121 11.39 -6.19 -4.67
C ALA A 121 10.30 -7.24 -4.32
N THR A 122 10.12 -7.50 -3.03
CA THR A 122 8.98 -8.27 -2.52
C THR A 122 7.81 -7.34 -2.23
N ILE A 123 6.63 -7.69 -2.73
CA ILE A 123 5.39 -6.94 -2.47
C ILE A 123 4.75 -7.45 -1.18
N GLU A 124 4.60 -6.58 -0.18
CA GLU A 124 3.94 -6.91 1.09
C GLU A 124 2.45 -6.56 1.05
N GLN A 125 2.09 -5.43 0.43
CA GLN A 125 0.71 -5.02 0.23
C GLN A 125 0.54 -4.31 -1.10
N VAL A 126 -0.66 -4.45 -1.68
CA VAL A 126 -1.13 -3.66 -2.83
C VAL A 126 -2.48 -3.04 -2.47
N GLY A 127 -2.65 -1.78 -2.81
CA GLY A 127 -3.93 -1.09 -2.83
C GLY A 127 -4.05 -0.24 -4.08
N ASP A 128 -5.25 -0.13 -4.62
CA ASP A 128 -5.57 0.80 -5.68
C ASP A 128 -6.58 1.85 -5.20
N MET A 129 -6.48 3.03 -5.80
CA MET A 129 -7.43 4.12 -5.66
C MET A 129 -7.94 4.49 -7.06
N HIS A 130 -8.70 5.58 -7.17
CA HIS A 130 -9.31 5.96 -8.43
C HIS A 130 -8.31 6.17 -9.59
N SER A 131 -7.11 6.67 -9.29
CA SER A 131 -6.09 7.04 -10.29
C SER A 131 -4.67 6.64 -9.88
N SER A 132 -4.52 5.70 -8.95
CA SER A 132 -3.21 5.27 -8.48
C SER A 132 -3.19 3.84 -7.95
N VAL A 133 -2.03 3.20 -8.06
CA VAL A 133 -1.68 1.99 -7.32
C VAL A 133 -0.66 2.36 -6.27
N GLN A 134 -0.80 1.80 -5.09
CA GLN A 134 0.15 1.92 -4.00
C GLN A 134 0.63 0.53 -3.62
N VAL A 135 1.94 0.38 -3.55
CA VAL A 135 2.60 -0.90 -3.27
C VAL A 135 3.58 -0.72 -2.13
N VAL A 136 3.44 -1.55 -1.10
CA VAL A 136 4.36 -1.58 0.04
C VAL A 136 5.45 -2.60 -0.24
N VAL A 137 6.70 -2.17 -0.10
CA VAL A 137 7.89 -2.98 -0.30
C VAL A 137 8.94 -2.66 0.77
N GLU A 138 9.98 -3.49 0.88
CA GLU A 138 11.16 -3.15 1.67
C GLU A 138 11.95 -1.99 1.04
N THR A 139 12.40 -1.04 1.86
CA THR A 139 13.13 0.16 1.44
C THR A 139 14.33 -0.12 0.51
N PRO A 140 15.18 -1.14 0.75
CA PRO A 140 16.36 -1.36 -0.08
C PRO A 140 16.08 -1.58 -1.57
N ASN A 141 14.90 -2.10 -1.91
CA ASN A 141 14.51 -2.40 -3.29
C ASN A 141 13.52 -1.38 -3.88
N ALA A 142 13.03 -0.44 -3.06
CA ALA A 142 11.96 0.48 -3.45
C ALA A 142 12.35 1.39 -4.61
N GLU A 143 13.52 2.01 -4.56
CA GLU A 143 13.97 2.95 -5.60
C GLU A 143 14.26 2.22 -6.91
N LYS A 144 14.80 0.99 -6.84
CA LYS A 144 15.04 0.16 -8.04
C LYS A 144 13.72 -0.23 -8.71
N ALA A 145 12.72 -0.61 -7.93
CA ALA A 145 11.38 -0.90 -8.43
C ALA A 145 10.72 0.35 -9.03
N ALA A 146 10.84 1.50 -8.38
CA ALA A 146 10.31 2.76 -8.86
C ALA A 146 10.99 3.21 -10.17
N ALA A 147 12.32 3.07 -10.29
CA ALA A 147 13.04 3.36 -11.52
C ALA A 147 12.51 2.53 -12.70
N ALA A 148 12.32 1.22 -12.51
CA ALA A 148 11.76 0.34 -13.55
C ALA A 148 10.34 0.76 -13.99
N LEU A 149 9.54 1.31 -13.07
CA LEU A 149 8.22 1.85 -13.38
C LEU A 149 8.29 3.22 -14.08
N ARG A 150 9.26 4.07 -13.71
CA ARG A 150 9.48 5.38 -14.35
C ARG A 150 9.92 5.24 -15.80
N ASP A 151 10.70 4.21 -16.12
CA ASP A 151 11.08 3.87 -17.50
C ASP A 151 9.87 3.52 -18.38
N CYS A 152 8.71 3.23 -17.76
CA CYS A 152 7.47 2.90 -18.43
C CYS A 152 6.48 4.07 -18.54
N ILE A 153 6.83 5.28 -18.06
CA ILE A 153 5.94 6.44 -18.12
C ILE A 153 5.61 6.79 -19.57
N GLY A 154 4.31 7.00 -19.85
CA GLY A 154 3.82 7.33 -21.19
C GLY A 154 3.72 6.15 -22.16
N LEU A 155 4.07 4.93 -21.71
CA LEU A 155 3.86 3.71 -22.49
C LEU A 155 2.45 3.15 -22.24
N VAL A 156 1.79 2.71 -23.31
CA VAL A 156 0.46 2.07 -23.23
C VAL A 156 0.58 0.59 -22.87
N GLU A 157 1.61 -0.08 -23.39
CA GLU A 157 1.96 -1.45 -23.02
C GLU A 157 3.27 -1.46 -22.22
N ILE A 158 3.20 -2.01 -21.02
CA ILE A 158 4.34 -2.16 -20.12
C ILE A 158 4.48 -3.66 -19.86
N LEU A 159 5.54 -4.29 -20.42
CA LEU A 159 5.78 -5.75 -20.55
C LEU A 159 5.28 -6.40 -21.84
#